data_AF-X1GRI3-F1
#
_entry.id   AF-X1GRI3-F1
#
_cell.length_a   1.000
_cell.length_b   1.000
_cell.length_c   1.000
_cell.angle_alpha   90.00
_cell.angle_beta   90.00
_cell.angle_gamma   90.00
#
_symmetry.space_group_name_H-M   'P 1'
#
loop_
_entity.id
_entity.type
_entity.pdbx_description
1 polymer ?
#
loop_
_entity_poly.entity_id
_entity_poly.type
_entity_poly.pdbx_seq_one_letter_code
_entity_poly.pdbx_strand_id
1 'polypeptide(L)'
;HSGIDIDQGRGNAVKLLARMLWQAMNEYQFGLVRMEGGNKRNAIAREAWADLLLDPAQSQGLSSFFQKAFDKIQFEYKAVEKDASFSFEKSDKQKEDPLTPESQKDLINLIFTLPHGVIAMHPEMENLVETSSNLAIINTHKDKAQIICSSRSSVASALEAVRNSIAASGEFVGAKVAQPEGYPAWTPNLQSPLLKTLKEVYKKMFQKEPEVGAIHAGLECGIIGEKFPGMDMISFGPTIEHPHSPEERVHTGSVEKFWKFLTGLLADLAK
;
A
#
# COMPACT_ATOMS: atom_id res chain seq x y z
N HIS A 1 -6.70 2.19 -2.46
CA HIS A 1 -5.45 2.96 -2.61
C HIS A 1 -4.49 2.58 -1.48
N SER A 2 -3.18 2.41 -1.76
CA SER A 2 -2.21 1.87 -0.78
C SER A 2 -1.64 2.87 0.23
N GLY A 3 -2.10 4.12 0.18
CA GLY A 3 -1.87 5.13 1.23
C GLY A 3 -3.12 5.27 2.09
N ILE A 4 -4.09 6.03 1.57
CA ILE A 4 -5.40 6.31 2.20
C ILE A 4 -6.12 5.08 2.79
N ASP A 5 -6.09 3.91 2.14
CA ASP A 5 -6.86 2.74 2.61
C ASP A 5 -5.98 1.67 3.32
N ILE A 6 -4.72 1.98 3.64
CA ILE A 6 -3.75 0.99 4.15
C ILE A 6 -4.05 0.53 5.58
N ASP A 7 -4.78 1.33 6.35
CA ASP A 7 -5.22 1.11 7.72
C ASP A 7 -6.57 0.40 7.82
N GLN A 8 -7.27 0.19 6.70
CA GLN A 8 -8.61 -0.43 6.68
C GLN A 8 -8.60 -1.96 6.92
N GLY A 9 -7.44 -2.56 7.21
CA GLY A 9 -7.32 -4.00 7.44
C GLY A 9 -7.59 -4.88 6.22
N ARG A 10 -7.49 -4.31 5.00
CA ARG A 10 -7.71 -5.02 3.74
C ARG A 10 -6.69 -6.13 3.52
N GLY A 11 -7.12 -7.21 2.89
CA GLY A 11 -6.26 -8.30 2.46
C GLY A 11 -5.35 -7.88 1.30
N ASN A 12 -4.13 -8.42 1.27
CA ASN A 12 -3.24 -8.30 0.12
C ASN A 12 -3.09 -9.66 -0.55
N ALA A 13 -3.64 -9.80 -1.76
CA ALA A 13 -3.71 -11.08 -2.46
C ALA A 13 -2.32 -11.72 -2.68
N VAL A 14 -1.30 -10.92 -2.99
CA VAL A 14 0.08 -11.40 -3.17
C VAL A 14 0.63 -11.99 -1.87
N LYS A 15 0.46 -11.27 -0.76
CA LYS A 15 0.93 -11.70 0.56
C LYS A 15 0.22 -12.96 1.04
N LEU A 16 -1.10 -13.02 0.86
CA LEU A 16 -1.93 -14.14 1.28
C LEU A 16 -1.67 -15.40 0.43
N LEU A 17 -1.49 -15.24 -0.88
CA LEU A 17 -1.09 -16.36 -1.75
C LEU A 17 0.29 -16.89 -1.37
N ALA A 18 1.28 -16.02 -1.10
CA ALA A 18 2.60 -16.44 -0.63
C ALA A 18 2.53 -17.19 0.70
N ARG A 19 1.67 -16.77 1.64
CA ARG A 19 1.41 -17.51 2.89
C ARG A 19 0.90 -18.93 2.62
N MET A 20 -0.07 -19.08 1.71
CA MET A 20 -0.63 -20.38 1.36
C MET A 20 0.42 -21.29 0.71
N LEU A 21 1.19 -20.76 -0.25
CA LEU A 21 2.27 -21.49 -0.91
C LEU A 21 3.38 -21.89 0.09
N TRP A 22 3.74 -21.00 1.00
CA TRP A 22 4.73 -21.26 2.03
C TRP A 22 4.33 -22.41 2.95
N GLN A 23 3.06 -22.44 3.38
CA GLN A 23 2.52 -23.54 4.17
C GLN A 23 2.52 -24.86 3.38
N ALA A 24 2.12 -24.82 2.10
CA ALA A 24 2.07 -26.00 1.25
C ALA A 24 3.45 -26.63 1.01
N MET A 25 4.51 -25.82 0.85
CA MET A 25 5.88 -26.32 0.63
C MET A 25 6.42 -27.18 1.77
N ASN A 26 5.85 -27.06 2.97
CA ASN A 26 6.27 -27.86 4.12
C ASN A 26 5.63 -29.26 4.15
N GLU A 27 4.58 -29.48 3.36
CA GLU A 27 3.77 -30.72 3.38
C GLU A 27 3.69 -31.42 2.02
N TYR A 28 3.84 -30.69 0.92
CA TYR A 28 3.66 -31.18 -0.45
C TYR A 28 4.86 -30.88 -1.33
N GLN A 29 5.06 -31.71 -2.35
CA GLN A 29 6.07 -31.52 -3.38
C GLN A 29 5.38 -31.02 -4.67
N PHE A 30 5.67 -29.78 -5.04
CA PHE A 30 5.22 -29.16 -6.29
C PHE A 30 6.28 -28.20 -6.82
N GLY A 31 6.29 -27.99 -8.12
CA GLY A 31 7.07 -26.95 -8.80
C GLY A 31 6.22 -25.70 -9.03
N LEU A 32 6.70 -24.55 -8.59
CA LEU A 32 6.13 -23.24 -8.94
C LEU A 32 6.61 -22.89 -10.35
N VAL A 33 5.70 -22.60 -11.28
CA VAL A 33 6.05 -22.15 -12.64
C VAL A 33 6.12 -20.63 -12.69
N ARG A 34 5.14 -19.95 -12.10
CA ARG A 34 5.13 -18.49 -11.94
C ARG A 34 4.19 -18.08 -10.82
N MET A 35 4.44 -16.89 -10.29
CA MET A 35 3.51 -16.16 -9.43
C MET A 35 3.33 -14.77 -10.00
N GLU A 36 2.08 -14.31 -10.07
CA GLU A 36 1.71 -12.99 -10.54
C GLU A 36 0.65 -12.39 -9.63
N GLY A 37 0.59 -11.07 -9.53
CA GLY A 37 -0.43 -10.41 -8.74
C GLY A 37 -0.20 -8.92 -8.56
N GLY A 38 -1.31 -8.19 -8.41
CA GLY A 38 -1.33 -6.74 -8.41
C GLY A 38 -1.02 -6.11 -9.77
N ASN A 39 -1.35 -4.83 -9.94
CA ASN A 39 -1.21 -4.14 -11.22
C ASN A 39 -0.69 -2.69 -11.13
N LYS A 40 -0.81 -2.04 -9.97
CA LYS A 40 -0.40 -0.64 -9.76
C LYS A 40 0.35 -0.51 -8.44
N ARG A 41 1.43 0.28 -8.45
CA ARG A 41 2.30 0.51 -7.27
C ARG A 41 1.55 1.11 -6.08
N ASN A 42 0.54 1.93 -6.37
CA ASN A 42 -0.30 2.63 -5.39
C ASN A 42 -1.65 1.93 -5.09
N ALA A 43 -1.82 0.69 -5.53
CA ALA A 43 -3.00 -0.12 -5.19
C ALA A 43 -2.60 -1.30 -4.30
N ILE A 44 -3.42 -1.61 -3.30
CA ILE A 44 -3.31 -2.86 -2.56
C ILE A 44 -3.71 -3.97 -3.53
N ALA A 45 -2.89 -5.02 -3.65
CA ALA A 45 -3.11 -6.08 -4.63
C ALA A 45 -4.42 -6.84 -4.32
N ARG A 46 -5.39 -6.75 -5.23
CA ARG A 46 -6.71 -7.39 -5.13
C ARG A 46 -6.72 -8.83 -5.62
N GLU A 47 -5.84 -9.14 -6.56
CA GLU A 47 -5.78 -10.42 -7.26
C GLU A 47 -4.33 -10.88 -7.34
N ALA A 48 -4.13 -12.20 -7.17
CA ALA A 48 -2.86 -12.88 -7.37
C ALA A 48 -3.13 -14.34 -7.73
N TRP A 49 -2.25 -14.94 -8.52
CA TRP A 49 -2.33 -16.35 -8.91
C TRP A 49 -0.94 -16.96 -9.04
N ALA A 50 -0.89 -18.29 -9.01
CA ALA A 50 0.32 -19.05 -9.23
C ALA A 50 0.02 -20.27 -10.10
N ASP A 51 0.87 -20.51 -11.09
CA ASP A 51 0.82 -21.72 -11.92
C ASP A 51 1.74 -22.77 -11.26
N LEU A 52 1.21 -23.96 -10.97
CA LEU A 52 1.94 -25.04 -10.31
C LEU A 52 2.05 -26.28 -11.21
N LEU A 53 3.21 -26.93 -11.15
CA LEU A 53 3.45 -28.26 -11.72
C LEU A 53 3.50 -29.27 -10.57
N LEU A 54 2.64 -30.29 -10.62
CA LEU A 54 2.59 -31.35 -9.62
C LEU A 54 2.18 -32.69 -10.25
N ASP A 55 2.42 -33.78 -9.52
CA ASP A 55 1.89 -35.10 -9.86
C ASP A 55 0.35 -35.07 -9.78
N PRO A 56 -0.39 -35.48 -10.83
CA PRO A 56 -1.84 -35.57 -10.80
C PRO A 56 -2.41 -36.29 -9.57
N ALA A 57 -1.69 -37.28 -9.01
CA ALA A 57 -2.10 -38.00 -7.80
C ALA A 57 -2.15 -37.09 -6.56
N GLN A 58 -1.36 -36.02 -6.49
CA GLN A 58 -1.35 -35.06 -5.39
C GLN A 58 -2.40 -33.95 -5.54
N SER A 59 -2.99 -33.79 -6.72
CA SER A 59 -3.87 -32.66 -7.06
C SER A 59 -5.05 -32.52 -6.09
N GLN A 60 -5.72 -33.62 -5.74
CA GLN A 60 -6.87 -33.59 -4.84
C GLN A 60 -6.47 -33.20 -3.41
N GLY A 61 -5.34 -33.73 -2.93
CA GLY A 61 -4.81 -33.43 -1.61
C GLY A 61 -4.39 -31.96 -1.48
N LEU A 62 -3.64 -31.47 -2.46
CA LEU A 62 -3.17 -30.08 -2.50
C LEU A 62 -4.33 -29.08 -2.67
N SER A 63 -5.33 -29.39 -3.50
CA SER A 63 -6.55 -28.58 -3.63
C SER A 63 -7.29 -28.46 -2.29
N SER A 64 -7.47 -29.60 -1.59
CA SER A 64 -8.11 -29.63 -0.28
C SER A 64 -7.31 -28.87 0.79
N PHE A 65 -5.98 -28.92 0.71
CA PHE A 65 -5.08 -28.16 1.58
C PHE A 65 -5.25 -26.65 1.37
N PHE A 66 -5.17 -26.19 0.11
CA PHE A 66 -5.31 -24.77 -0.19
C PHE A 66 -6.70 -24.24 0.17
N GLN A 67 -7.77 -25.01 -0.06
CA GLN A 67 -9.11 -24.60 0.36
C GLN A 67 -9.16 -24.38 1.88
N LYS A 68 -8.64 -25.32 2.68
CA LYS A 68 -8.58 -25.15 4.14
C LYS A 68 -7.72 -23.97 4.58
N ALA A 69 -6.62 -23.71 3.89
CA ALA A 69 -5.77 -22.55 4.17
C ALA A 69 -6.50 -21.24 3.84
N PHE A 70 -7.23 -21.21 2.73
CA PHE A 70 -8.06 -20.09 2.34
C PHE A 70 -9.22 -19.87 3.31
N ASP A 71 -9.93 -20.91 3.77
CA ASP A 71 -11.03 -20.79 4.73
C ASP A 71 -10.57 -20.10 6.04
N LYS A 72 -9.34 -20.39 6.50
CA LYS A 72 -8.72 -19.70 7.64
C LYS A 72 -8.51 -18.22 7.36
N ILE A 73 -7.95 -17.89 6.19
CA ILE A 73 -7.75 -16.50 5.76
C ILE A 73 -9.10 -15.77 5.63
N GLN A 74 -10.10 -16.41 5.02
CA GLN A 74 -11.44 -15.84 4.89
C GLN A 74 -12.06 -15.57 6.26
N PHE A 75 -11.86 -16.45 7.23
CA PHE A 75 -12.30 -16.22 8.61
C PHE A 75 -11.56 -15.03 9.26
N GLU A 76 -10.25 -14.91 9.08
CA GLU A 76 -9.44 -13.78 9.59
C GLU A 76 -9.91 -12.44 9.01
N TYR A 77 -10.25 -12.40 7.71
CA TYR A 77 -10.60 -11.19 6.98
C TYR A 77 -12.12 -10.97 6.79
N LYS A 78 -12.98 -11.81 7.39
CA LYS A 78 -14.45 -11.81 7.19
C LYS A 78 -15.14 -10.46 7.40
N ALA A 79 -14.55 -9.57 8.21
CA ALA A 79 -15.10 -8.26 8.49
C ALA A 79 -14.94 -7.29 7.30
N VAL A 80 -13.90 -7.47 6.48
CA VAL A 80 -13.49 -6.55 5.43
C VAL A 80 -13.61 -7.17 4.04
N GLU A 81 -13.21 -8.43 3.87
CA GLU A 81 -13.12 -9.12 2.57
C GLU A 81 -14.32 -10.06 2.35
N LYS A 82 -15.51 -9.47 2.19
CA LYS A 82 -16.77 -10.23 2.07
C LYS A 82 -16.89 -11.07 0.80
N ASP A 83 -16.27 -10.60 -0.27
CA ASP A 83 -16.35 -11.20 -1.61
C ASP A 83 -15.06 -11.95 -1.99
N ALA A 84 -14.16 -12.19 -1.01
CA ALA A 84 -12.94 -12.94 -1.27
C ALA A 84 -13.27 -14.36 -1.75
N SER A 85 -12.59 -14.80 -2.80
CA SER A 85 -12.74 -16.12 -3.39
C SER A 85 -11.39 -16.74 -3.72
N PHE A 86 -11.40 -18.06 -3.84
CA PHE A 86 -10.24 -18.87 -4.18
C PHE A 86 -10.67 -19.98 -5.15
N SER A 87 -9.82 -20.27 -6.12
CA SER A 87 -9.97 -21.40 -7.03
C SER A 87 -8.64 -22.13 -7.20
N PHE A 88 -8.74 -23.44 -7.41
CA PHE A 88 -7.62 -24.29 -7.77
C PHE A 88 -8.07 -25.20 -8.90
N GLU A 89 -7.58 -24.93 -10.10
CA GLU A 89 -8.03 -25.60 -11.32
C GLU A 89 -6.86 -26.09 -12.16
N LYS A 90 -7.13 -27.13 -12.95
CA LYS A 90 -6.17 -27.61 -13.93
C LYS A 90 -6.04 -26.56 -15.04
N SER A 91 -4.82 -26.13 -15.33
CA SER A 91 -4.55 -25.21 -16.43
C SER A 91 -4.50 -25.95 -17.77
N ASP A 92 -5.10 -25.37 -18.80
CA ASP A 92 -4.97 -25.79 -20.21
C ASP A 92 -3.75 -25.16 -20.91
N LYS A 93 -2.98 -24.32 -20.19
CA LYS A 93 -1.77 -23.70 -20.73
C LYS A 93 -0.73 -24.78 -21.08
N GLN A 94 0.13 -24.44 -22.04
CA GLN A 94 1.28 -25.28 -22.38
C GLN A 94 2.14 -25.50 -21.12
N LYS A 95 2.61 -26.73 -20.94
CA LYS A 95 3.51 -27.07 -19.84
C LYS A 95 4.81 -26.27 -19.99
N GLU A 96 5.11 -25.48 -18.97
CA GLU A 96 6.37 -24.77 -18.79
C GLU A 96 7.18 -25.44 -17.68
N ASP A 97 8.51 -25.29 -17.73
CA ASP A 97 9.38 -25.80 -16.67
C ASP A 97 9.19 -24.97 -15.38
N PRO A 98 9.14 -25.61 -14.20
CA PRO A 98 9.06 -24.89 -12.95
C PRO A 98 10.37 -24.16 -12.64
N LEU A 99 10.30 -23.21 -11.71
CA LEU A 99 11.46 -22.67 -11.01
C LEU A 99 12.28 -23.81 -10.41
N THR A 100 13.59 -23.59 -10.29
CA THR A 100 14.42 -24.50 -9.49
C THR A 100 13.90 -24.56 -8.06
N PRO A 101 14.10 -25.67 -7.32
CA PRO A 101 13.67 -25.78 -5.92
C PRO A 101 14.20 -24.64 -5.02
N GLU A 102 15.43 -24.20 -5.28
CA GLU A 102 16.06 -23.06 -4.59
C GLU A 102 15.34 -21.75 -4.91
N SER A 103 15.18 -21.42 -6.20
CA SER A 103 14.49 -20.19 -6.62
C SER A 103 13.04 -20.14 -6.16
N GLN A 104 12.33 -21.27 -6.15
CA GLN A 104 10.97 -21.37 -5.63
C GLN A 104 10.92 -21.05 -4.13
N LYS A 105 11.78 -21.68 -3.34
CA LYS A 105 11.86 -21.47 -1.91
C LYS A 105 12.20 -20.01 -1.58
N ASP A 106 13.19 -19.46 -2.27
CA ASP A 106 13.65 -18.08 -2.09
C ASP A 106 12.57 -17.06 -2.46
N LEU A 107 11.91 -17.24 -3.61
CA LEU A 107 10.83 -16.35 -4.04
C LEU A 107 9.67 -16.35 -3.03
N ILE A 108 9.19 -17.53 -2.62
CA ILE A 108 8.06 -17.63 -1.69
C ILE A 108 8.44 -17.08 -0.31
N ASN A 109 9.64 -17.40 0.20
CA ASN A 109 10.13 -16.86 1.47
C ASN A 109 10.27 -15.34 1.43
N LEU A 110 10.82 -14.78 0.36
CA LEU A 110 10.96 -13.33 0.20
C LEU A 110 9.59 -12.66 0.23
N ILE A 111 8.65 -13.08 -0.62
CA ILE A 111 7.30 -12.48 -0.66
C ILE A 111 6.60 -12.63 0.70
N PHE A 112 6.72 -13.80 1.34
CA PHE A 112 6.12 -14.07 2.64
C PHE A 112 6.78 -13.28 3.80
N THR A 113 8.00 -12.79 3.65
CA THR A 113 8.69 -11.96 4.67
C THR A 113 8.57 -10.46 4.43
N LEU A 114 8.44 -10.00 3.18
CA LEU A 114 8.38 -8.58 2.84
C LEU A 114 7.23 -7.82 3.56
N PRO A 115 7.47 -6.63 4.12
CA PRO A 115 6.45 -5.90 4.87
C PRO A 115 5.29 -5.42 3.99
N HIS A 116 4.07 -5.58 4.50
CA HIS A 116 2.84 -5.06 3.92
C HIS A 116 1.92 -4.53 5.04
N GLY A 117 1.22 -3.43 4.77
CA GLY A 117 0.28 -2.80 5.69
C GLY A 117 0.91 -1.68 6.50
N VAL A 118 0.22 -1.31 7.59
CA VAL A 118 0.69 -0.35 8.59
C VAL A 118 1.91 -0.91 9.32
N ILE A 119 2.96 -0.10 9.44
CA ILE A 119 4.18 -0.40 10.21
C ILE A 119 4.18 0.40 11.51
N ALA A 120 3.78 1.67 11.45
CA ALA A 120 3.64 2.53 12.63
C ALA A 120 2.47 3.50 12.47
N MET A 121 1.74 3.73 13.57
CA MET A 121 0.78 4.82 13.71
C MET A 121 1.48 6.05 14.27
N HIS A 122 0.99 7.24 13.92
CA HIS A 122 1.53 8.50 14.40
C HIS A 122 1.30 8.64 15.92
N PRO A 123 2.34 8.97 16.71
CA PRO A 123 2.23 8.95 18.17
C PRO A 123 1.35 10.08 18.74
N GLU A 124 1.20 11.18 18.00
CA GLU A 124 0.46 12.37 18.45
C GLU A 124 -0.89 12.60 17.73
N MET A 125 -1.15 11.85 16.65
CA MET A 125 -2.35 12.05 15.81
C MET A 125 -3.12 10.75 15.75
N GLU A 126 -4.25 10.71 16.46
CA GLU A 126 -5.12 9.55 16.52
C GLU A 126 -5.56 9.11 15.10
N ASN A 127 -5.53 7.80 14.85
CA ASN A 127 -5.92 7.20 13.57
C ASN A 127 -5.09 7.63 12.34
N LEU A 128 -3.94 8.29 12.54
CA LEU A 128 -3.03 8.61 11.43
C LEU A 128 -1.95 7.53 11.30
N VAL A 129 -1.85 6.93 10.12
CA VAL A 129 -0.68 6.11 9.79
C VAL A 129 0.54 7.00 9.61
N GLU A 130 1.63 6.70 10.32
CA GLU A 130 2.90 7.37 10.11
C GLU A 130 3.69 6.67 9.01
N THR A 131 3.85 5.35 9.11
CA THR A 131 4.72 4.55 8.25
C THR A 131 3.99 3.30 7.77
N SER A 132 4.07 3.00 6.47
CA SER A 132 3.49 1.79 5.88
C SER A 132 4.30 1.25 4.69
N SER A 133 4.00 0.01 4.29
CA SER A 133 4.53 -0.59 3.06
C SER A 133 3.43 -1.30 2.28
N ASN A 134 3.49 -1.22 0.95
CA ASN A 134 2.60 -1.94 0.06
C ASN A 134 3.40 -2.89 -0.83
N LEU A 135 3.36 -4.20 -0.55
CA LEU A 135 3.71 -5.24 -1.51
C LEU A 135 2.73 -5.20 -2.70
N ALA A 136 3.12 -4.50 -3.75
CA ALA A 136 2.19 -3.98 -4.75
C ALA A 136 2.04 -4.90 -5.96
N ILE A 137 3.15 -5.41 -6.48
CA ILE A 137 3.18 -6.19 -7.72
C ILE A 137 4.22 -7.30 -7.60
N ILE A 138 3.86 -8.49 -8.08
CA ILE A 138 4.80 -9.57 -8.44
C ILE A 138 4.54 -9.93 -9.90
N ASN A 139 5.60 -9.97 -10.71
CA ASN A 139 5.57 -10.49 -12.06
C ASN A 139 6.70 -11.50 -12.23
N THR A 140 6.40 -12.67 -12.80
CA THR A 140 7.44 -13.62 -13.19
C THR A 140 7.66 -13.53 -14.70
N HIS A 141 8.93 -13.48 -15.09
CA HIS A 141 9.39 -13.60 -16.47
C HIS A 141 10.23 -14.88 -16.61
N LYS A 142 10.60 -15.23 -17.85
CA LYS A 142 11.36 -16.46 -18.14
C LYS A 142 12.63 -16.63 -17.30
N ASP A 143 13.32 -15.55 -16.99
CA ASP A 143 14.65 -15.54 -16.35
C ASP A 143 14.70 -14.79 -15.01
N LYS A 144 13.59 -14.20 -14.56
CA LYS A 144 13.55 -13.39 -13.32
C LYS A 144 12.15 -13.23 -12.78
N ALA A 145 12.04 -13.04 -11.47
CA ALA A 145 10.88 -12.47 -10.82
C ALA A 145 11.13 -11.00 -10.48
N GLN A 146 10.13 -10.14 -10.68
CA GLN A 146 10.15 -8.74 -10.29
C GLN A 146 9.10 -8.49 -9.21
N ILE A 147 9.55 -8.08 -8.03
CA ILE A 147 8.69 -7.66 -6.93
C ILE A 147 8.78 -6.13 -6.80
N ILE A 148 7.63 -5.47 -6.66
CA ILE A 148 7.55 -4.02 -6.46
C ILE A 148 6.86 -3.75 -5.14
N CYS A 149 7.58 -3.08 -4.24
CA CYS A 149 7.04 -2.52 -3.00
C CYS A 149 6.91 -1.00 -3.11
N SER A 150 5.90 -0.42 -2.46
CA SER A 150 5.74 1.02 -2.31
C SER A 150 5.62 1.37 -0.84
N SER A 151 6.67 1.92 -0.26
CA SER A 151 6.73 2.35 1.14
C SER A 151 6.40 3.84 1.27
N ARG A 152 5.82 4.22 2.41
CA ARG A 152 5.39 5.60 2.70
C ARG A 152 5.70 5.93 4.15
N SER A 153 6.18 7.14 4.41
CA SER A 153 6.23 7.67 5.77
C SER A 153 6.09 9.19 5.80
N SER A 154 5.52 9.74 6.87
CA SER A 154 5.62 11.16 7.23
C SER A 154 6.96 11.51 7.91
N VAL A 155 7.79 10.50 8.20
CA VAL A 155 9.12 10.62 8.82
C VAL A 155 10.17 10.01 7.89
N ALA A 156 11.10 10.83 7.39
CA ALA A 156 12.08 10.40 6.38
C ALA A 156 12.98 9.24 6.85
N SER A 157 13.46 9.28 8.09
CA SER A 157 14.29 8.23 8.67
C SER A 157 13.54 6.90 8.86
N ALA A 158 12.24 6.95 9.17
CA ALA A 158 11.40 5.75 9.26
C ALA A 158 11.15 5.14 7.87
N LEU A 159 10.93 5.97 6.83
CA LEU A 159 10.85 5.48 5.45
C LEU A 159 12.14 4.76 5.04
N GLU A 160 13.30 5.34 5.35
CA GLU A 160 14.59 4.76 5.05
C GLU A 160 14.80 3.42 5.78
N ALA A 161 14.43 3.33 7.06
CA ALA A 161 14.50 2.08 7.82
C ALA A 161 13.68 0.95 7.17
N VAL A 162 12.45 1.24 6.71
CA VAL A 162 11.60 0.26 6.01
C VAL A 162 12.21 -0.15 4.67
N ARG A 163 12.73 0.83 3.90
CA ARG A 163 13.44 0.56 2.64
C ARG A 163 14.64 -0.35 2.86
N ASN A 164 15.45 -0.08 3.89
CA ASN A 164 16.63 -0.87 4.23
C ASN A 164 16.25 -2.28 4.69
N SER A 165 15.16 -2.43 5.45
CA SER A 165 14.63 -3.75 5.82
C SER A 165 14.21 -4.57 4.59
N ILE A 166 13.53 -3.94 3.62
CA ILE A 166 13.17 -4.58 2.34
C ILE A 166 14.42 -4.99 1.55
N ALA A 167 15.44 -4.12 1.50
CA ALA A 167 16.70 -4.43 0.85
C ALA A 167 17.40 -5.63 1.48
N ALA A 168 17.53 -5.63 2.80
CA ALA A 168 18.13 -6.74 3.55
C ALA A 168 17.38 -8.06 3.29
N SER A 169 16.04 -8.05 3.25
CA SER A 169 15.25 -9.25 2.90
C SER A 169 15.58 -9.77 1.49
N GLY A 170 15.71 -8.87 0.51
CA GLY A 170 16.09 -9.24 -0.86
C GLY A 170 17.52 -9.78 -0.95
N GLU A 171 18.46 -9.17 -0.25
CA GLU A 171 19.86 -9.58 -0.22
C GLU A 171 20.05 -10.99 0.38
N PHE A 172 19.25 -11.36 1.39
CA PHE A 172 19.29 -12.72 1.97
C PHE A 172 19.00 -13.83 0.95
N VAL A 173 18.27 -13.54 -0.13
CA VAL A 173 17.96 -14.49 -1.20
C VAL A 173 18.71 -14.16 -2.51
N GLY A 174 19.75 -13.32 -2.44
CA GLY A 174 20.57 -12.94 -3.60
C GLY A 174 19.84 -12.08 -4.64
N ALA A 175 18.71 -11.46 -4.29
CA ALA A 175 17.97 -10.60 -5.22
C ALA A 175 18.72 -9.28 -5.46
N LYS A 176 18.62 -8.75 -6.69
CA LYS A 176 19.07 -7.39 -7.00
C LYS A 176 18.02 -6.39 -6.51
N VAL A 177 18.40 -5.53 -5.57
CA VAL A 177 17.51 -4.50 -5.02
C VAL A 177 17.79 -3.16 -5.70
N ALA A 178 16.73 -2.52 -6.20
CA ALA A 178 16.78 -1.17 -6.71
C ALA A 178 15.83 -0.29 -5.90
N GLN A 179 16.34 0.81 -5.35
CA GLN A 179 15.54 1.77 -4.61
C GLN A 179 15.62 3.15 -5.28
N PRO A 180 14.78 3.41 -6.30
CA PRO A 180 14.73 4.73 -6.91
C PRO A 180 14.36 5.80 -5.87
N GLU A 181 14.77 7.04 -6.11
CA GLU A 181 14.34 8.17 -5.30
C GLU A 181 12.80 8.27 -5.29
N GLY A 182 12.28 8.51 -4.09
CA GLY A 182 10.86 8.79 -3.88
C GLY A 182 10.59 10.29 -3.91
N TYR A 183 9.48 10.68 -3.30
CA TYR A 183 9.22 12.08 -2.94
C TYR A 183 9.42 12.25 -1.44
N PRO A 184 9.84 13.44 -0.98
CA PRO A 184 10.09 13.73 0.43
C PRO A 184 8.81 13.67 1.26
N ALA A 185 8.99 13.38 2.55
CA ALA A 185 7.93 13.46 3.54
C ALA A 185 7.51 14.91 3.79
N TRP A 186 6.25 15.10 4.18
CA TRP A 186 5.77 16.36 4.75
C TRP A 186 5.30 16.10 6.17
N THR A 187 6.19 16.33 7.13
CA THR A 187 5.90 16.10 8.55
C THR A 187 4.93 17.17 9.06
N PRO A 188 3.79 16.80 9.68
CA PRO A 188 2.84 17.78 10.22
C PRO A 188 3.49 18.67 11.29
N ASN A 189 3.28 19.99 11.20
CA ASN A 189 3.68 20.95 12.22
C ASN A 189 2.44 21.56 12.89
N LEU A 190 2.02 21.01 14.02
CA LEU A 190 0.85 21.49 14.76
C LEU A 190 1.07 22.85 15.43
N GLN A 191 2.33 23.32 15.52
CA GLN A 191 2.71 24.63 16.04
C GLN A 191 2.90 25.68 14.95
N SER A 192 2.54 25.37 13.69
CA SER A 192 2.63 26.29 12.55
C SER A 192 1.88 27.60 12.83
N PRO A 193 2.56 28.77 12.75
CA PRO A 193 1.90 30.06 12.80
C PRO A 193 0.81 30.20 11.74
N LEU A 194 1.08 29.75 10.51
CA LEU A 194 0.10 29.76 9.42
C LEU A 194 -1.14 28.92 9.77
N LEU A 195 -0.96 27.70 10.28
CA LEU A 195 -2.07 26.84 10.73
C LEU A 195 -2.94 27.56 11.77
N LYS A 196 -2.32 28.22 12.76
CA LYS A 196 -3.05 28.98 13.77
C LYS A 196 -3.92 30.08 13.13
N THR A 197 -3.35 30.88 12.22
CA THR A 197 -4.09 31.91 11.50
C THR A 197 -5.25 31.32 10.70
N LEU A 198 -5.05 30.21 9.97
CA LEU A 198 -6.12 29.56 9.21
C LEU A 198 -7.27 29.12 10.11
N LYS A 199 -6.98 28.57 11.29
CA LYS A 199 -8.01 28.17 12.26
C LYS A 199 -8.85 29.35 12.73
N GLU A 200 -8.19 30.44 13.08
CA GLU A 200 -8.85 31.67 13.56
C GLU A 200 -9.75 32.29 12.47
N VAL A 201 -9.23 32.41 11.24
CA VAL A 201 -9.99 32.93 10.09
C VAL A 201 -11.17 32.02 9.77
N TYR A 202 -10.96 30.70 9.72
CA TYR A 202 -12.02 29.75 9.41
C TYR A 202 -13.15 29.81 10.45
N LYS A 203 -12.80 29.84 11.74
CA LYS A 203 -13.76 29.97 12.84
C LYS A 203 -14.55 31.27 12.75
N LYS A 204 -13.89 32.39 12.44
CA LYS A 204 -14.55 33.69 12.27
C LYS A 204 -15.55 33.68 11.11
N MET A 205 -15.16 33.09 9.97
CA MET A 205 -15.97 33.10 8.75
C MET A 205 -17.15 32.13 8.80
N PHE A 206 -16.95 30.94 9.38
CA PHE A 206 -17.94 29.86 9.31
C PHE A 206 -18.55 29.48 10.66
N GLN A 207 -18.13 30.13 11.75
CA GLN A 207 -18.60 29.86 13.11
C GLN A 207 -18.45 28.37 13.50
N LYS A 208 -17.44 27.71 12.92
CA LYS A 208 -17.12 26.29 13.13
C LYS A 208 -15.60 26.13 13.18
N GLU A 209 -15.10 25.25 14.04
CA GLU A 209 -13.70 24.83 14.00
C GLU A 209 -13.43 24.03 12.70
N PRO A 210 -12.31 24.29 12.00
CA PRO A 210 -11.90 23.42 10.90
C PRO A 210 -11.39 22.08 11.44
N GLU A 211 -11.60 21.03 10.66
CA GLU A 211 -10.93 19.76 10.88
C GLU A 211 -9.49 19.90 10.41
N VAL A 212 -8.55 19.65 11.32
CA VAL A 212 -7.11 19.64 11.03
C VAL A 212 -6.66 18.20 11.03
N GLY A 213 -6.06 17.76 9.94
CA GLY A 213 -5.59 16.40 9.80
C GLY A 213 -4.37 16.32 8.88
N ALA A 214 -3.83 15.12 8.79
CA ALA A 214 -2.84 14.75 7.79
C ALA A 214 -3.40 13.56 7.01
N ILE A 215 -2.89 13.38 5.80
CA ILE A 215 -3.26 12.26 4.94
C ILE A 215 -2.06 11.36 4.74
N HIS A 216 -2.26 10.05 4.84
CA HIS A 216 -1.21 9.07 4.52
C HIS A 216 -1.08 8.88 3.00
N ALA A 217 -0.72 9.96 2.31
CA ALA A 217 -0.55 10.03 0.86
C ALA A 217 0.56 11.02 0.50
N GLY A 218 1.00 10.98 -0.77
CA GLY A 218 1.96 11.97 -1.27
C GLY A 218 1.26 13.28 -1.62
N LEU A 219 1.78 14.40 -1.12
CA LEU A 219 1.38 15.75 -1.49
C LEU A 219 2.62 16.52 -1.96
N GLU A 220 2.44 17.40 -2.93
CA GLU A 220 3.52 18.24 -3.47
C GLU A 220 4.14 19.17 -2.42
N CYS A 221 3.44 19.45 -1.32
CA CYS A 221 3.97 20.19 -0.16
C CYS A 221 5.28 19.60 0.37
N GLY A 222 5.49 18.29 0.31
CA GLY A 222 6.78 17.69 0.67
C GLY A 222 7.91 18.17 -0.23
N ILE A 223 7.69 18.15 -1.55
CA ILE A 223 8.67 18.57 -2.56
C ILE A 223 8.95 20.07 -2.44
N ILE A 224 7.90 20.86 -2.22
CA ILE A 224 8.02 22.32 -2.05
C ILE A 224 8.83 22.62 -0.79
N GLY A 225 8.53 21.96 0.34
CA GLY A 225 9.24 22.17 1.61
C GLY A 225 10.72 21.79 1.55
N GLU A 226 11.07 20.70 0.85
CA GLU A 226 12.46 20.32 0.63
C GLU A 226 13.22 21.38 -0.18
N LYS A 227 12.60 21.95 -1.22
CA LYS A 227 13.20 22.99 -2.04
C LYS A 227 13.29 24.36 -1.36
N PHE A 228 12.38 24.64 -0.43
CA PHE A 228 12.30 25.91 0.28
C PHE A 228 12.30 25.69 1.80
N PRO A 229 13.47 25.39 2.41
CA PRO A 229 13.57 25.18 3.85
C PRO A 229 13.04 26.38 4.65
N GLY A 230 12.21 26.10 5.65
CA GLY A 230 11.59 27.13 6.50
C GLY A 230 10.29 27.72 5.96
N MET A 231 9.83 27.32 4.77
CA MET A 231 8.51 27.71 4.27
C MET A 231 7.39 27.09 5.13
N ASP A 232 6.54 27.93 5.70
CA ASP A 232 5.32 27.49 6.38
C ASP A 232 4.23 27.22 5.34
N MET A 233 3.60 26.04 5.39
CA MET A 233 2.73 25.54 4.33
C MET A 233 1.49 24.88 4.91
N ILE A 234 0.34 25.09 4.26
CA ILE A 234 -0.91 24.36 4.52
C ILE A 234 -1.52 23.92 3.20
N SER A 235 -2.15 22.74 3.20
CA SER A 235 -2.97 22.23 2.11
C SER A 235 -4.43 22.20 2.54
N PHE A 236 -5.31 22.77 1.72
CA PHE A 236 -6.76 22.71 1.88
C PHE A 236 -7.43 22.82 0.51
N GLY A 237 -8.65 22.29 0.37
CA GLY A 237 -9.34 22.25 -0.91
C GLY A 237 -10.82 21.92 -0.78
N PRO A 238 -11.56 21.91 -1.90
CA PRO A 238 -12.95 21.45 -1.93
C PRO A 238 -13.03 19.93 -1.71
N THR A 239 -14.24 19.44 -1.45
CA THR A 239 -14.52 18.01 -1.35
C THR A 239 -14.58 17.39 -2.74
N ILE A 240 -13.65 16.47 -3.00
CA ILE A 240 -13.56 15.66 -4.23
C ILE A 240 -13.69 14.20 -3.82
N GLU A 241 -14.56 13.45 -4.51
CA GLU A 241 -14.78 12.03 -4.30
C GLU A 241 -14.26 11.22 -5.49
N HIS A 242 -13.70 10.04 -5.20
CA HIS A 242 -13.16 9.08 -6.18
C HIS A 242 -12.14 9.66 -7.18
N PRO A 243 -11.16 10.46 -6.74
CA PRO A 243 -10.17 11.03 -7.65
C PRO A 243 -9.42 9.92 -8.41
N HIS A 244 -9.05 10.19 -9.66
CA HIS A 244 -8.37 9.26 -10.56
C HIS A 244 -9.20 8.05 -11.01
N SER A 245 -10.52 8.18 -10.98
CA SER A 245 -11.45 7.17 -11.49
C SER A 245 -12.47 7.80 -12.44
N PRO A 246 -13.13 7.00 -13.31
CA PRO A 246 -14.26 7.50 -14.11
C PRO A 246 -15.43 8.03 -13.25
N GLU A 247 -15.48 7.67 -11.96
CA GLU A 247 -16.50 8.11 -11.00
C GLU A 247 -16.10 9.41 -10.25
N GLU A 248 -14.99 10.03 -10.65
CA GLU A 248 -14.47 11.27 -10.04
C GLU A 248 -15.49 12.40 -10.14
N ARG A 249 -15.78 13.03 -8.99
CA ARG A 249 -16.75 14.13 -8.89
C ARG A 249 -16.38 15.12 -7.80
N VAL A 250 -16.81 16.37 -7.97
CA VAL A 250 -16.58 17.47 -7.00
C VAL A 250 -17.89 17.98 -6.43
N HIS A 251 -17.94 18.21 -5.12
CA HIS A 251 -19.10 18.80 -4.47
C HIS A 251 -19.13 20.31 -4.69
N THR A 252 -20.02 20.80 -5.57
CA THR A 252 -20.08 22.21 -5.99
C THR A 252 -20.21 23.20 -4.83
N GLY A 253 -21.05 22.91 -3.83
CA GLY A 253 -21.17 23.78 -2.65
C GLY A 253 -19.90 23.88 -1.80
N SER A 254 -18.98 22.91 -1.91
CA SER A 254 -17.71 22.94 -1.20
C SER A 254 -16.69 23.83 -1.92
N VAL A 255 -16.82 23.98 -3.25
CA VAL A 255 -15.99 24.85 -4.07
C VAL A 255 -16.23 26.32 -3.72
N GLU A 256 -17.49 26.73 -3.55
CA GLU A 256 -17.82 28.09 -3.12
C GLU A 256 -17.26 28.39 -1.72
N LYS A 257 -17.39 27.44 -0.79
CA LYS A 257 -16.84 27.56 0.56
C LYS A 257 -15.32 27.67 0.54
N PHE A 258 -14.65 26.84 -0.25
CA PHE A 258 -13.20 26.89 -0.47
C PHE A 258 -12.78 28.27 -0.99
N TRP A 259 -13.45 28.79 -2.02
CA TRP A 259 -13.13 30.09 -2.59
C TRP A 259 -13.30 31.25 -1.59
N LYS A 260 -14.40 31.26 -0.85
CA LYS A 260 -14.63 32.25 0.22
C LYS A 260 -13.54 32.17 1.28
N PHE A 261 -13.17 30.96 1.71
CA PHE A 261 -12.12 30.78 2.70
C PHE A 261 -10.75 31.24 2.20
N LEU A 262 -10.36 30.83 0.99
CA LEU A 262 -9.09 31.23 0.37
C LEU A 262 -8.96 32.75 0.29
N THR A 263 -9.97 33.42 -0.26
CA THR A 263 -9.97 34.89 -0.41
C THR A 263 -10.01 35.63 0.92
N GLY A 264 -10.80 35.14 1.89
CA GLY A 264 -10.84 35.69 3.24
C GLY A 264 -9.51 35.53 3.99
N LEU A 265 -8.85 34.38 3.85
CA LEU A 265 -7.53 34.11 4.40
C LEU A 265 -6.47 35.05 3.82
N LEU A 266 -6.42 35.19 2.48
CA LEU A 266 -5.48 36.09 1.82
C LEU A 266 -5.68 37.53 2.26
N ALA A 267 -6.92 37.98 2.42
CA ALA A 267 -7.23 39.32 2.91
C ALA A 267 -6.82 39.54 4.39
N ASP A 268 -6.82 38.48 5.20
CA ASP A 268 -6.35 38.57 6.59
C ASP A 268 -4.83 38.59 6.69
N LEU A 269 -4.14 37.77 5.89
CA LEU A 269 -2.68 37.70 5.80
C LEU A 269 -2.05 38.96 5.17
N ALA A 270 -2.80 39.72 4.39
CA ALA A 270 -2.31 40.94 3.75
C ALA A 270 -2.33 42.18 4.67
N LYS A 271 -2.77 42.04 5.92
CA LYS A 271 -2.78 43.12 6.92
C LYS A 271 -1.42 43.28 7.59
#